data_AF-A0A556PX27-F1
#
_entry.id   AF-A0A556PX27-F1
#
_cell.length_a   1.000
_cell.length_b   1.000
_cell.length_c   1.000
_cell.angle_alpha   90.00
_cell.angle_beta   90.00
_cell.angle_gamma   90.00
#
_symmetry.space_group_name_H-M   'P 1'
#
loop_
_entity.id
_entity.type
_entity.pdbx_description
1 polymer ?
#
loop_
_entity_poly.entity_id
_entity_poly.type
_entity_poly.pdbx_seq_one_letter_code
_entity_poly.pdbx_strand_id
1 'polypeptide(L)'
;MIRLIALILLLIPGVLAAYGIKLLRDSFFGEVAPLFINVMIQFSAGILFIIIGIGFIGGFIYRRDQKKNKTKDSGKDCVLVDNK
;
A
#
# COMPACT_ATOMS: atom_id res chain seq x y z
N MET A 1 -14.45 12.16 9.63
CA MET A 1 -13.09 12.07 10.21
C MET A 1 -12.40 10.69 10.03
N ILE A 2 -12.71 9.92 8.97
CA ILE A 2 -12.05 8.61 8.68
C ILE A 2 -10.78 8.73 7.81
N ARG A 3 -10.60 9.88 7.14
CA ARG A 3 -9.59 10.07 6.08
C ARG A 3 -8.15 10.18 6.63
N LEU A 4 -7.97 10.65 7.87
CA LEU A 4 -6.65 10.82 8.49
C LEU A 4 -6.03 9.45 8.88
N ILE A 5 -6.85 8.56 9.48
CA ILE A 5 -6.43 7.19 9.79
C ILE A 5 -6.01 6.44 8.52
N ALA A 6 -6.74 6.63 7.41
CA ALA A 6 -6.37 6.04 6.12
C ALA A 6 -5.00 6.47 5.61
N LEU A 7 -4.61 7.73 5.85
CA LEU A 7 -3.32 8.27 5.42
C LEU A 7 -2.17 7.74 6.29
N ILE A 8 -2.39 7.68 7.60
CA ILE A 8 -1.41 7.11 8.56
C ILE A 8 -1.22 5.61 8.34
N LEU A 9 -2.29 4.87 8.07
CA LEU A 9 -2.22 3.43 7.80
C LEU A 9 -1.51 3.11 6.47
N LEU A 10 -1.49 4.05 5.52
CA LEU A 10 -0.79 3.94 4.24
C LEU A 10 0.67 4.44 4.32
N LEU A 11 0.97 5.32 5.27
CA LEU A 11 2.32 5.82 5.54
C LEU A 11 3.24 4.72 6.05
N ILE A 12 2.77 3.91 7.01
CA ILE A 12 3.53 2.81 7.63
C ILE A 12 4.07 1.80 6.59
N PRO A 13 3.25 1.18 5.73
CA PRO A 13 3.72 0.22 4.73
C PRO A 13 4.59 0.90 3.65
N GLY A 14 4.38 2.19 3.37
CA GLY A 14 5.23 2.94 2.44
C GLY A 14 6.66 3.11 2.95
N VAL A 15 6.82 3.44 4.24
CA VAL A 15 8.14 3.53 4.89
C VAL A 15 8.82 2.16 4.96
N LEU A 16 8.07 1.10 5.28
CA LEU A 16 8.59 -0.28 5.25
C LEU A 16 9.09 -0.69 3.86
N ALA A 17 8.34 -0.35 2.80
CA ALA A 17 8.73 -0.65 1.43
C ALA A 17 10.02 0.08 1.03
N ALA A 18 10.13 1.37 1.37
CA ALA A 18 11.33 2.17 1.13
C ALA A 18 12.55 1.59 1.87
N TYR A 19 12.34 1.07 3.09
CA TYR A 19 13.38 0.38 3.86
C TYR A 19 13.82 -0.94 3.20
N GLY A 20 12.86 -1.72 2.65
CA GLY A 20 13.14 -2.94 1.90
C GLY A 20 13.98 -2.71 0.65
N ILE A 21 13.68 -1.66 -0.12
CA ILE A 21 14.48 -1.25 -1.30
C ILE A 21 15.91 -0.88 -0.89
N LYS A 22 16.07 -0.21 0.26
CA LYS A 22 17.38 0.16 0.80
C LYS A 22 18.22 -1.07 1.14
N LEU A 23 17.60 -2.09 1.75
CA LEU A 23 18.26 -3.37 2.05
C LEU A 23 18.67 -4.14 0.78
N LEU A 24 17.81 -4.15 -0.25
CA LEU A 24 18.10 -4.76 -1.54
C LEU A 24 19.36 -4.16 -2.17
N ARG A 25 19.46 -2.83 -2.16
CA ARG A 25 20.65 -2.12 -2.65
C ARG A 25 21.90 -2.55 -1.89
N ASP A 26 21.88 -2.60 -0.55
CA ASP A 26 23.04 -3.05 0.24
C ASP A 26 23.43 -4.51 -0.07
N SER A 27 22.46 -5.39 -0.34
CA SER A 27 22.74 -6.76 -0.80
C SER A 27 23.43 -6.83 -2.16
N PHE A 28 23.09 -5.93 -3.09
CA PHE A 28 23.70 -5.89 -4.43
C PHE A 28 25.17 -5.45 -4.43
N PHE A 29 25.56 -4.61 -3.46
CA PHE A 29 26.95 -4.16 -3.33
C PHE A 29 27.82 -5.12 -2.49
N GLY A 30 27.24 -6.20 -1.94
CA GLY A 30 27.97 -7.12 -1.07
C GLY A 30 28.36 -6.52 0.28
N GLU A 31 27.86 -5.32 0.58
CA GLU A 31 28.00 -4.63 1.85
C GLU A 31 27.03 -5.26 2.86
N VAL A 32 27.49 -6.36 3.48
CA VAL A 32 26.78 -6.99 4.59
C VAL A 32 26.79 -6.05 5.78
N ALA A 33 25.62 -5.50 6.11
CA ALA A 33 25.46 -4.82 7.38
C ALA A 33 25.87 -5.79 8.51
N PRO A 34 26.57 -5.34 9.57
CA PRO A 34 27.07 -6.21 10.65
C PRO A 34 25.98 -6.97 11.42
N LEU A 35 24.70 -6.69 11.13
CA LEU A 35 23.52 -7.38 11.67
C LEU A 35 23.08 -8.60 10.84
N PHE A 36 23.56 -8.77 9.60
CA PHE A 36 23.15 -9.87 8.71
C PHE A 36 24.34 -10.79 8.38
N ILE A 37 24.14 -12.09 8.67
CA ILE A 37 25.15 -13.15 8.53
C ILE A 37 25.28 -13.65 7.07
N ASN A 38 24.26 -13.43 6.23
CA ASN A 38 24.21 -13.94 4.86
C ASN A 38 23.51 -12.97 3.90
N VAL A 39 24.15 -12.67 2.76
CA VAL A 39 23.62 -11.84 1.66
C VAL A 39 22.27 -12.37 1.15
N MET A 40 22.10 -13.69 1.12
CA MET A 40 20.88 -14.36 0.66
C MET A 40 19.66 -14.07 1.56
N ILE A 41 19.89 -13.93 2.87
CA ILE A 41 18.85 -13.61 3.86
C ILE A 41 18.48 -12.13 3.77
N GLN A 42 19.47 -11.26 3.56
CA GLN A 42 19.25 -9.83 3.37
C GLN A 42 18.45 -9.55 2.08
N PHE A 43 18.74 -10.30 1.00
CA PHE A 43 18.01 -10.22 -0.26
C PHE A 43 16.56 -10.71 -0.13
N SER A 44 16.35 -11.87 0.50
CA SER A 44 15.00 -12.41 0.71
C SER A 44 14.17 -11.54 1.65
N ALA A 45 14.78 -10.98 2.69
CA ALA A 45 14.14 -9.99 3.56
C ALA A 45 13.73 -8.72 2.79
N GLY A 46 14.60 -8.19 1.93
CA GLY A 46 14.29 -7.03 1.09
C GLY A 46 13.08 -7.27 0.17
N ILE A 47 13.02 -8.44 -0.48
CA ILE A 47 11.87 -8.85 -1.30
C ILE A 47 10.60 -8.95 -0.43
N LEU A 48 10.69 -9.57 0.74
CA LEU A 48 9.55 -9.72 1.64
C LEU A 48 8.99 -8.36 2.08
N PHE A 49 9.86 -7.39 2.40
CA PHE A 49 9.47 -6.02 2.73
C PHE A 49 8.75 -5.32 1.58
N ILE A 50 9.19 -5.52 0.33
CA ILE A 50 8.52 -4.97 -0.85
C ILE A 50 7.15 -5.61 -1.05
N ILE A 51 7.04 -6.94 -0.98
CA ILE A 51 5.78 -7.67 -1.14
C ILE A 51 4.78 -7.25 -0.06
N ILE A 52 5.23 -7.13 1.19
CA ILE A 52 4.39 -6.66 2.30
C ILE A 52 3.96 -5.22 2.05
N GLY A 53 4.88 -4.33 1.68
CA GLY A 53 4.57 -2.93 1.40
C GLY A 53 3.51 -2.76 0.31
N ILE A 54 3.72 -3.38 -0.85
CA ILE A 54 2.79 -3.31 -2.00
C ILE A 54 1.49 -4.06 -1.69
N GLY A 55 1.57 -5.25 -1.09
CA GLY A 55 0.41 -6.07 -0.74
C GLY A 55 -0.51 -5.37 0.27
N PHE A 56 0.07 -4.64 1.22
CA PHE A 56 -0.72 -3.86 2.19
C PHE A 56 -1.43 -2.68 1.52
N ILE A 57 -0.77 -1.99 0.60
CA ILE A 57 -1.38 -0.90 -0.20
C ILE A 57 -2.52 -1.46 -1.07
N GLY A 58 -2.28 -2.57 -1.78
CA GLY A 58 -3.28 -3.23 -2.61
C GLY A 58 -4.50 -3.72 -1.81
N GLY A 59 -4.26 -4.37 -0.66
CA GLY A 59 -5.31 -4.82 0.24
C GLY A 59 -6.12 -3.66 0.83
N PHE A 60 -5.46 -2.54 1.14
CA PHE A 60 -6.12 -1.32 1.61
C PHE A 60 -7.00 -0.68 0.52
N ILE A 61 -6.50 -0.59 -0.72
CA ILE A 61 -7.27 -0.08 -1.86
C ILE A 61 -8.52 -0.93 -2.10
N TYR A 62 -8.38 -2.27 -2.14
CA TYR A 62 -9.50 -3.17 -2.38
C TYR A 62 -10.62 -3.04 -1.32
N ARG A 63 -10.26 -2.95 -0.03
CA ARG A 63 -11.23 -2.77 1.06
C ARG A 63 -11.86 -1.37 1.05
N ARG A 64 -11.16 -0.36 0.53
CA ARG A 64 -11.68 1.01 0.38
C ARG A 64 -12.63 1.13 -0.80
N ASP A 65 -12.40 0.38 -1.88
CA ASP A 65 -13.18 0.47 -3.12
C ASP A 65 -14.54 -0.23 -3.02
N GLN A 66 -14.63 -1.32 -2.25
CA GLN A 66 -15.89 -2.00 -1.91
C GLN A 66 -16.98 -1.06 -1.35
N LYS A 67 -16.59 0.00 -0.62
CA LYS A 67 -17.54 0.96 -0.04
C LYS A 67 -18.01 2.05 -1.00
N LYS A 68 -17.39 2.20 -2.18
CA LYS A 68 -17.71 3.26 -3.15
C LYS A 68 -18.65 2.82 -4.26
N ASN A 69 -18.86 1.51 -4.45
CA ASN A 69 -19.70 0.94 -5.50
C ASN A 69 -21.20 0.79 -5.13
N LYS A 70 -21.69 1.42 -4.06
CA LYS A 70 -23.12 1.34 -3.67
C LYS A 70 -23.93 2.65 -3.72
N THR A 71 -23.37 3.77 -4.18
CA THR A 71 -24.16 5.02 -4.32
C THR A 71 -23.83 5.82 -5.58
N LYS A 72 -23.76 5.15 -6.74
CA LYS A 72 -24.01 5.77 -8.05
C LYS A 72 -25.46 5.51 -8.52
N ASP A 73 -26.39 5.37 -7.59
CA ASP A 73 -27.85 5.37 -7.86
C ASP A 73 -28.54 6.60 -7.24
N SER A 74 -27.83 7.73 -7.16
CA SER A 74 -28.44 9.04 -6.87
C SER A 74 -28.19 9.98 -8.05
N GLY A 75 -28.38 9.45 -9.26
CA GLY A 75 -28.66 10.22 -10.47
C GLY A 75 -30.14 10.17 -10.84
N LYS A 76 -31.02 9.81 -9.90
CA LYS A 76 -32.48 9.73 -10.11
C LYS A 76 -33.23 11.01 -9.75
N ASP A 77 -32.55 12.01 -9.19
CA ASP A 77 -33.22 13.21 -8.69
C ASP A 77 -33.38 14.31 -9.76
N CYS A 78 -32.87 14.12 -10.98
CA CYS A 78 -32.92 15.13 -12.06
C CYS A 78 -33.91 14.83 -13.20
N VAL A 79 -34.70 13.75 -13.16
CA VAL A 79 -35.63 13.40 -14.27
C VAL A 79 -37.11 13.60 -13.92
N LEU A 80 -37.47 13.79 -12.65
CA LEU A 80 -38.88 13.96 -12.22
C LEU A 80 -39.27 15.42 -11.91
N VAL A 81 -38.52 16.40 -12.41
CA VAL A 81 -38.86 17.84 -12.29
C VAL A 81 -39.05 18.52 -13.66
N ASP A 82 -38.74 17.84 -14.77
CA ASP A 82 -38.75 18.43 -16.12
C ASP A 82 -39.85 17.89 -17.08
N ASN A 83 -40.88 17.22 -16.58
CA ASN A 83 -42.04 16.86 -17.41
C ASN A 83 -43.35 17.37 -16.82
N LYS A 84 -43.47 18.69 -16.98
CA LYS A 84 -44.68 19.43 -17.38
C LYS A 84 -45.72 18.61 -18.14
#